data_AF-A0A7L3A948-F1
#
_entry.id   AF-A0A7L3A948-F1
#
_cell.length_a   1.000
_cell.length_b   1.000
_cell.length_c   1.000
_cell.angle_alpha   90.00
_cell.angle_beta   90.00
_cell.angle_gamma   90.00
#
_symmetry.space_group_name_H-M   'P 1'
#
loop_
_entity.id
_entity.type
_entity.pdbx_description
1 polymer ?
#
loop_
_entity_poly.entity_id
_entity_poly.type
_entity_poly.pdbx_seq_one_letter_code
_entity_poly.pdbx_strand_id
1 'polypeptide(L)'
;AQLRRIKKLVRHENYNPADKSNDIALLELSKPVDCNPYVQLACVADPALSLSELTNCWVAGWGSTAARAPKSSDVLQEASVQLIDAQLCNSSGWYAGEVHTHNLCAGYPKG
;
A
#
# COMPACT_ATOMS: atom_id res chain seq x y z
N ALA A 1 -20.01 12.63 4.51
CA ALA A 1 -19.16 12.00 3.48
C ALA A 1 -18.95 12.96 2.32
N GLN A 2 -17.76 13.00 1.71
CA GLN A 2 -17.46 13.84 0.55
C GLN A 2 -17.26 12.97 -0.69
N LEU A 3 -18.19 13.04 -1.65
CA LEU A 3 -18.06 12.33 -2.93
C LEU A 3 -17.34 13.22 -3.95
N ARG A 4 -16.39 12.65 -4.70
CA ARG A 4 -15.66 13.30 -5.80
C ARG A 4 -15.59 12.36 -7.00
N ARG A 5 -15.71 12.90 -8.22
CA ARG A 5 -15.45 12.14 -9.45
C ARG A 5 -13.96 12.20 -9.75
N ILE A 6 -13.44 11.16 -10.39
CA ILE A 6 -12.10 11.16 -10.95
C ILE A 6 -12.15 11.98 -12.24
N LYS A 7 -11.33 13.03 -12.32
CA LYS A 7 -11.14 13.84 -13.52
C LYS A 7 -10.09 13.21 -14.43
N LYS A 8 -9.01 12.71 -13.85
CA LYS A 8 -7.89 12.11 -14.58
C LYS A 8 -7.28 10.97 -13.77
N LEU A 9 -6.93 9.89 -14.46
CA LEU A 9 -6.07 8.81 -13.96
C LEU A 9 -4.73 8.93 -14.67
N VAL A 10 -3.65 9.03 -13.90
CA VAL A 10 -2.27 9.02 -14.40
C VAL A 10 -1.59 7.78 -13.85
N ARG A 11 -1.45 6.74 -14.68
CA ARG A 11 -0.72 5.52 -14.34
C ARG A 11 0.77 5.74 -14.57
N HIS A 12 1.62 5.12 -13.75
CA HIS A 12 3.07 5.14 -13.99
C HIS A 12 3.38 4.63 -15.41
N GLU A 13 4.22 5.37 -16.14
CA GLU A 13 4.49 5.10 -17.56
C GLU A 13 5.12 3.72 -17.79
N ASN A 14 5.95 3.29 -16.84
CA ASN A 14 6.61 1.98 -16.84
C ASN A 14 5.86 0.90 -16.03
N TYR A 15 4.57 1.07 -15.74
CA TYR A 15 3.80 0.00 -15.10
C TYR A 15 3.73 -1.22 -16.02
N ASN A 16 4.18 -2.37 -15.53
CA ASN A 16 4.10 -3.64 -16.25
C ASN A 16 3.09 -4.58 -15.55
N PRO A 17 1.97 -4.93 -16.19
CA PRO A 17 0.98 -5.81 -15.58
C PRO A 17 1.42 -7.26 -15.43
N ALA A 18 2.48 -7.70 -16.14
CA ALA A 18 2.96 -9.07 -16.08
C ALA A 18 3.68 -9.38 -14.76
N ASP A 19 4.55 -8.48 -14.31
CA ASP A 19 5.38 -8.64 -13.10
C ASP A 19 5.03 -7.65 -11.98
N LYS A 20 4.01 -6.80 -12.21
CA LYS A 20 3.56 -5.74 -11.28
C LYS A 20 4.63 -4.71 -10.95
N SER A 21 5.64 -4.54 -11.80
CA SER A 21 6.63 -3.48 -11.61
C SER A 21 6.01 -2.10 -11.77
N ASN A 22 6.50 -1.15 -10.97
CA ASN A 22 6.02 0.24 -10.90
C ASN A 22 4.49 0.38 -10.68
N ASP A 23 3.92 -0.42 -9.79
CA ASP A 23 2.49 -0.39 -9.45
C ASP A 23 2.12 0.84 -8.59
N ILE A 24 1.98 1.98 -9.26
CA ILE A 24 1.53 3.24 -8.67
C ILE A 24 0.74 4.07 -9.70
N ALA A 25 -0.25 4.82 -9.22
CA ALA A 25 -1.02 5.76 -10.04
C ALA A 25 -1.47 6.98 -9.23
N LEU A 26 -1.68 8.11 -9.91
CA LEU A 26 -2.26 9.33 -9.36
C LEU A 26 -3.69 9.51 -9.88
N LEU A 27 -4.57 9.94 -8.98
CA LEU A 27 -5.95 10.31 -9.29
C LEU A 27 -6.14 11.82 -9.10
N GLU A 28 -6.41 12.54 -10.17
CA GLU A 28 -6.84 13.93 -10.09
C GLU A 28 -8.35 13.96 -9.83
N LEU A 29 -8.76 14.55 -8.71
CA LEU A 29 -10.16 14.71 -8.36
C LEU A 29 -10.79 15.87 -9.15
N SER A 30 -12.08 15.75 -9.47
CA SER A 30 -12.83 16.80 -10.19
C SER A 30 -12.90 18.14 -9.45
N LYS A 31 -12.76 18.11 -8.13
CA LYS A 31 -12.64 19.28 -7.25
C LYS A 31 -11.91 18.87 -5.96
N PRO A 32 -11.25 19.80 -5.25
CA PRO A 32 -10.57 19.52 -3.99
C PRO A 32 -11.49 18.90 -2.92
N VAL A 33 -10.88 18.21 -1.95
CA VAL A 33 -11.54 17.75 -0.73
C VAL A 33 -11.29 18.74 0.40
N ASP A 34 -12.28 18.92 1.26
CA ASP A 34 -12.16 19.83 2.41
C ASP A 34 -11.60 19.06 3.60
N CYS A 35 -10.42 19.45 4.09
CA CYS A 35 -9.84 18.85 5.29
C CYS A 35 -10.73 19.11 6.50
N ASN A 36 -10.93 18.07 7.32
CA ASN A 36 -11.77 18.09 8.51
C ASN A 36 -11.35 16.93 9.44
N PRO A 37 -11.95 16.74 10.63
CA PRO A 37 -11.52 15.67 11.55
C PRO A 37 -11.53 14.24 10.96
N TYR A 38 -12.25 14.00 9.86
CA TYR A 38 -12.34 12.70 9.19
C TYR A 38 -11.60 12.65 7.84
N VAL A 39 -11.05 13.76 7.35
CA VAL A 39 -10.32 13.83 6.07
C VAL A 39 -9.07 14.67 6.28
N GLN A 40 -7.91 14.02 6.21
CA GLN A 40 -6.60 14.65 6.35
C GLN A 40 -5.65 14.14 5.25
N LEU A 41 -4.61 14.90 4.97
CA LEU A 41 -3.57 14.50 4.02
C LEU A 41 -2.56 13.59 4.71
N ALA A 42 -2.16 12.52 4.03
CA ALA A 42 -1.01 11.73 4.43
C ALA A 42 0.28 12.43 3.97
N CYS A 43 1.34 12.31 4.75
CA CYS A 43 2.67 12.75 4.34
C CYS A 43 3.24 11.80 3.27
N VAL A 44 4.03 12.34 2.35
CA VAL A 44 4.87 11.55 1.44
C VAL A 44 6.24 11.38 2.09
N ALA A 45 6.87 10.22 1.91
CA ALA A 45 8.19 9.94 2.46
C ALA A 45 9.24 10.91 1.90
N ASP A 46 10.13 11.40 2.77
CA ASP A 46 11.32 12.15 2.36
C ASP A 46 12.27 11.19 1.60
N PRO A 47 12.84 11.59 0.46
CA PRO A 47 13.82 10.76 -0.25
C PRO A 47 15.04 10.35 0.60
N ALA A 48 15.36 11.09 1.66
CA ALA A 48 16.44 10.79 2.60
C ALA A 48 16.04 9.81 3.71
N LEU A 49 14.76 9.43 3.81
CA LEU A 49 14.26 8.52 4.83
C LEU A 49 14.92 7.15 4.71
N SER A 50 15.49 6.66 5.82
CA SER A 50 15.95 5.28 5.90
C SER A 50 14.82 4.36 6.33
N LEU A 51 14.61 3.26 5.59
CA LEU A 51 13.59 2.27 5.93
C LEU A 51 13.82 1.64 7.32
N SER A 52 15.06 1.59 7.80
CA SER A 52 15.37 1.09 9.15
C SER A 52 14.79 1.97 10.27
N GLU A 53 14.41 3.21 9.97
CA GLU A 53 13.78 4.13 10.92
C GLU A 53 12.27 3.86 11.05
N LEU A 54 11.68 3.12 10.11
CA LEU A 54 10.27 2.78 10.09
C LEU A 54 9.99 1.55 10.97
N THR A 55 9.71 1.81 12.24
CA THR A 55 9.45 0.77 13.25
C THR A 55 7.96 0.56 13.56
N ASN A 56 7.12 1.57 13.30
CA ASN A 56 5.70 1.56 13.61
C ASN A 56 4.86 1.73 12.34
N CYS A 57 4.68 0.63 11.60
CA CYS A 57 3.88 0.63 10.38
C CYS A 57 2.49 0.04 10.61
N TRP A 58 1.52 0.59 9.89
CA TRP A 58 0.13 0.14 9.91
C TRP A 58 -0.39 0.05 8.48
N VAL A 59 -1.22 -0.95 8.22
CA VAL A 59 -2.01 -1.05 6.98
C VAL A 59 -3.48 -0.96 7.34
N ALA A 60 -4.26 -0.27 6.53
CA ALA A 60 -5.69 -0.09 6.74
C ALA A 60 -6.48 -0.37 5.46
N GLY A 61 -7.67 -0.96 5.60
CA GLY A 61 -8.53 -1.26 4.45
C GLY A 61 -9.82 -1.99 4.82
N TRP A 62 -10.67 -2.16 3.81
CA TRP A 62 -11.95 -2.87 3.92
C TRP A 62 -11.89 -4.30 3.34
N GLY A 63 -10.70 -4.85 3.14
CA GLY A 63 -10.51 -6.17 2.52
C GLY A 63 -11.10 -7.34 3.33
N SER A 64 -10.90 -8.55 2.83
CA SER A 64 -11.27 -9.78 3.54
C SER A 64 -10.49 -9.90 4.86
N THR A 65 -11.19 -10.18 5.96
CA THR A 65 -10.60 -10.27 7.31
C THR A 65 -10.06 -11.65 7.68
N ALA A 66 -10.32 -12.65 6.84
CA ALA A 66 -9.78 -14.00 6.98
C ALA A 66 -9.41 -14.57 5.61
N ALA A 67 -8.45 -15.50 5.61
CA ALA A 67 -8.04 -16.19 4.40
C ALA A 67 -9.26 -16.86 3.73
N ARG A 68 -9.46 -16.55 2.44
CA ARG A 68 -10.56 -17.09 1.61
C ARG A 68 -11.96 -16.70 2.11
N ALA A 69 -12.09 -15.65 2.93
CA ALA A 69 -13.41 -15.14 3.30
C ALA A 69 -14.16 -14.64 2.04
N PRO A 70 -15.43 -15.01 1.85
CA PRO A 70 -16.19 -14.66 0.64
C PRO A 70 -16.63 -13.19 0.62
N LYS A 71 -16.49 -12.48 1.75
CA LYS A 71 -16.94 -11.10 1.93
C LYS A 71 -15.83 -10.23 2.49
N SER A 72 -15.85 -8.99 2.04
CA SER A 72 -15.06 -7.87 2.57
C SER A 72 -15.71 -7.29 3.83
N SER A 73 -14.95 -6.52 4.60
CA SER A 73 -15.48 -5.85 5.80
C SER A 73 -16.27 -4.59 5.43
N ASP A 74 -17.44 -4.39 6.04
CA ASP A 74 -18.19 -3.13 5.93
C ASP A 74 -17.57 -2.00 6.78
N VAL A 75 -16.74 -2.36 7.77
CA VAL A 75 -16.07 -1.43 8.68
C VAL A 75 -14.57 -1.41 8.36
N LEU A 76 -13.97 -0.23 8.30
CA LEU A 76 -12.53 -0.07 8.09
C LEU A 76 -11.76 -0.86 9.16
N GLN A 77 -10.82 -1.70 8.72
CA GLN A 77 -9.92 -2.44 9.60
C GLN A 77 -8.52 -1.84 9.51
N GLU A 78 -7.72 -2.09 10.53
CA GLU A 78 -6.29 -1.76 10.56
C GLU A 78 -5.49 -2.91 11.18
N ALA A 79 -4.23 -3.04 10.79
CA ALA A 79 -3.30 -3.99 11.36
C ALA A 79 -1.92 -3.35 11.49
N SER A 80 -1.28 -3.55 12.64
CA SER A 80 0.14 -3.23 12.81
C SER A 80 0.99 -4.27 12.07
N VAL A 81 2.04 -3.82 11.40
CA VAL A 81 2.96 -4.66 10.64
C VAL A 81 4.40 -4.21 10.87
N GLN A 82 5.34 -5.12 10.68
CA GLN A 82 6.77 -4.82 10.73
C GLN A 82 7.36 -4.94 9.33
N LEU A 83 8.34 -4.09 9.01
CA LEU A 83 9.10 -4.26 7.78
C LEU A 83 9.86 -5.59 7.81
N ILE A 84 9.83 -6.28 6.68
CA ILE A 84 10.54 -7.52 6.47
C ILE A 84 11.71 -7.22 5.52
N ASP A 85 12.89 -7.73 5.88
CA ASP A 85 14.08 -7.62 5.04
C ASP A 85 13.80 -8.11 3.61
N ALA A 86 14.24 -7.33 2.63
CA ALA A 86 13.96 -7.60 1.23
C ALA A 86 14.61 -8.91 0.75
N GLN A 87 15.78 -9.29 1.28
CA GLN A 87 16.44 -10.55 0.92
C GLN A 87 15.66 -11.74 1.48
N LEU A 88 15.18 -11.65 2.72
CA LEU A 88 14.30 -12.67 3.30
C LEU A 88 13.00 -12.77 2.50
N CYS A 89 12.37 -11.65 2.18
CA CYS A 89 11.13 -11.62 1.44
C CYS A 89 11.30 -12.23 0.04
N ASN A 90 12.38 -11.89 -0.66
CA ASN A 90 12.66 -12.40 -1.99
C ASN A 90 13.35 -13.79 -2.01
N SER A 91 13.46 -14.44 -0.84
CA SER A 91 14.07 -15.77 -0.75
C SER A 91 13.24 -16.83 -1.47
N SER A 92 13.89 -17.94 -1.83
CA SER A 92 13.26 -19.07 -2.55
C SER A 92 12.08 -19.70 -1.81
N GLY A 93 12.04 -19.60 -0.48
CA GLY A 93 10.93 -20.14 0.32
C GLY A 93 9.70 -19.24 0.37
N TRP A 94 9.81 -18.00 -0.13
CA TRP A 94 8.77 -16.97 -0.06
C TRP A 94 8.39 -16.54 -1.48
N TYR A 95 8.85 -15.38 -1.94
CA TYR A 95 8.50 -14.84 -3.26
C TYR A 95 9.44 -15.28 -4.40
N ALA A 96 10.51 -16.01 -4.10
CA ALA A 96 11.35 -16.71 -5.07
C ALA A 96 11.86 -15.86 -6.26
N GLY A 97 12.22 -14.59 -6.01
CA GLY A 97 12.76 -13.68 -7.01
C GLY A 97 11.76 -12.65 -7.56
N GLU A 98 10.47 -12.78 -7.25
CA GLU A 98 9.40 -11.91 -7.78
C GLU A 98 9.32 -10.52 -7.13
N VAL A 99 10.06 -10.27 -6.03
CA VAL A 99 10.11 -8.95 -5.38
C VAL A 99 11.15 -8.07 -6.07
N HIS A 100 10.70 -6.95 -6.66
CA HIS A 100 11.56 -5.98 -7.33
C HIS A 100 12.23 -5.02 -6.34
N THR A 101 13.26 -4.30 -6.79
CA THR A 101 13.99 -3.32 -5.96
C THR A 101 13.17 -2.12 -5.51
N HIS A 102 12.06 -1.83 -6.21
CA HIS A 102 11.09 -0.79 -5.85
C HIS A 102 9.90 -1.33 -5.04
N ASN A 103 10.00 -2.56 -4.51
CA ASN A 103 9.01 -3.14 -3.59
C ASN A 103 9.55 -3.20 -2.16
N LEU A 104 8.63 -3.29 -1.22
CA LEU A 104 8.89 -3.48 0.20
C LEU A 104 7.95 -4.55 0.74
N CYS A 105 8.40 -5.28 1.75
CA CYS A 105 7.58 -6.30 2.42
C CYS A 105 7.30 -5.89 3.86
N ALA A 106 6.08 -6.13 4.32
CA ALA A 106 5.67 -5.86 5.68
C ALA A 106 4.68 -6.91 6.18
N GLY A 107 4.82 -7.32 7.44
CA GLY A 107 3.96 -8.32 8.07
C GLY A 107 4.69 -9.07 9.18
N TYR A 108 4.28 -10.31 9.42
CA TYR A 108 4.93 -11.22 10.36
C TYR A 108 5.29 -12.53 9.65
N PRO A 109 6.47 -13.12 9.90
CA PRO A 109 6.90 -14.37 9.23
C PRO A 109 5.96 -15.57 9.42
N LYS A 110 5.03 -15.53 10.38
CA LYS A 110 4.10 -16.63 10.69
C LYS A 110 2.68 -16.38 10.17
N GLY A 111 2.41 -15.24 9.53
CA GLY A 111 1.05 -14.77 9.26
C GLY A 111 0.47 -14.08 10.48
#